data_AF-A0A9C9DHA5-F1
#
_entry.id   AF-A0A9C9DHA5-F1
#
_cell.length_a   1.000
_cell.length_b   1.000
_cell.length_c   1.000
_cell.angle_alpha   90.00
_cell.angle_beta   90.00
_cell.angle_gamma   90.00
#
_symmetry.space_group_name_H-M   'P 1'
#
loop_
_entity.id
_entity.type
_entity.pdbx_description
1 polymer ?
#
loop_
_entity_poly.entity_id
_entity_poly.type
_entity_poly.pdbx_seq_one_letter_code
_entity_poly.pdbx_strand_id
1 'polypeptide(L)'
;MNIGFVSFRLAGTDGVSLETSKWAEVLHRMGHQIYYFAGELDPPGTNGSLLSVPLAGTQLVDRAHFTHAMALWIAQNAFGTVQEHERLRIRMENAAAILKRALMDFINRFHIDLIVAENVFAIPLNLPLSMALRRVISETGIPTIAHNHDFYWER
;
A
#
# COMPACT_ATOMS: atom_id res chain seq x y z
N MET A 1 12.34 7.31 14.23
CA MET A 1 12.21 7.05 12.79
C MET A 1 10.82 7.42 12.33
N ASN A 2 10.71 7.77 11.07
CA ASN A 2 9.48 7.97 10.33
C ASN A 2 9.14 6.67 9.60
N ILE A 3 8.07 6.01 10.01
CA ILE A 3 7.68 4.69 9.51
C ILE A 3 6.43 4.82 8.64
N GLY A 4 6.54 4.39 7.39
CA GLY A 4 5.48 4.44 6.39
C GLY A 4 4.79 3.09 6.21
N PHE A 5 3.52 2.99 6.56
CA PHE A 5 2.69 1.84 6.21
C PHE A 5 2.11 2.03 4.80
N VAL A 6 2.26 1.01 3.96
CA VAL A 6 1.79 1.00 2.57
C VAL A 6 0.85 -0.17 2.37
N SER A 7 -0.39 0.10 1.97
CA SER A 7 -1.40 -0.92 1.62
C SER A 7 -2.30 -0.43 0.48
N PHE A 8 -3.16 -1.31 -0.03
CA PHE A 8 -4.21 -0.92 -0.97
C PHE A 8 -5.30 -0.07 -0.29
N ARG A 9 -5.59 -0.38 0.99
CA ARG A 9 -6.60 0.25 1.83
C ARG A 9 -6.18 0.13 3.29
N LEU A 10 -6.34 1.21 4.07
CA LEU A 10 -6.17 1.25 5.53
C LEU A 10 -7.38 2.00 6.12
N ALA A 11 -8.56 1.40 5.98
CA ALA A 11 -9.83 2.00 6.35
C ALA A 11 -10.86 0.94 6.73
N GLY A 12 -11.66 1.21 7.76
CA GLY A 12 -12.69 0.29 8.24
C GLY A 12 -12.13 -1.01 8.85
N THR A 13 -13.02 -1.92 9.26
CA THR A 13 -12.69 -3.05 10.14
C THR A 13 -12.18 -4.29 9.39
N ASP A 14 -11.52 -4.13 8.25
CA ASP A 14 -10.92 -5.27 7.56
C ASP A 14 -9.65 -5.75 8.28
N GLY A 15 -9.27 -7.01 8.03
CA GLY A 15 -8.14 -7.64 8.72
C GLY A 15 -6.82 -6.89 8.55
N VAL A 16 -6.55 -6.35 7.35
CA VAL A 16 -5.30 -5.64 7.07
C VAL A 16 -5.24 -4.33 7.85
N SER A 17 -6.35 -3.57 7.84
CA SER A 17 -6.48 -2.32 8.61
C SER A 17 -6.29 -2.55 10.11
N LEU A 18 -6.85 -3.63 10.66
CA LEU A 18 -6.71 -3.98 12.08
C LEU A 18 -5.28 -4.42 12.44
N GLU A 19 -4.65 -5.29 11.65
CA GLU A 19 -3.26 -5.71 11.89
C GLU A 19 -2.28 -4.53 11.76
N THR A 20 -2.48 -3.68 10.75
CA THR A 20 -1.70 -2.45 10.58
C THR A 20 -1.82 -1.54 11.81
N SER A 21 -3.02 -1.37 12.35
CA SER A 21 -3.28 -0.55 13.53
C SER A 21 -2.54 -1.05 14.78
N LYS A 22 -2.44 -2.37 14.98
CA LYS A 22 -1.66 -2.97 16.09
C LYS A 22 -0.17 -2.68 15.97
N TRP A 23 0.39 -2.83 14.76
CA TRP A 23 1.80 -2.53 14.50
C TRP A 23 2.10 -1.04 14.70
N ALA A 24 1.24 -0.17 14.15
CA ALA A 24 1.33 1.27 14.33
C ALA A 24 1.32 1.65 15.82
N GLU A 25 0.48 1.02 16.63
CA GLU A 25 0.42 1.24 18.08
C GLU A 25 1.72 0.90 18.80
N VAL A 26 2.27 -0.29 18.54
CA VAL A 26 3.51 -0.72 19.17
C VAL A 26 4.67 0.19 18.75
N LEU A 27 4.82 0.47 17.46
CA LEU A 27 5.91 1.31 16.94
C LEU A 27 5.79 2.76 17.42
N HIS A 28 4.59 3.28 17.55
CA HIS A 28 4.37 4.61 18.12
C HIS A 28 4.76 4.66 19.61
N ARG A 29 4.38 3.65 20.41
CA ARG A 29 4.79 3.53 21.82
C ARG A 29 6.31 3.40 21.98
N MET A 30 7.00 2.87 20.97
CA MET A 30 8.47 2.85 20.90
C MET A 30 9.09 4.19 20.50
N GLY A 31 8.29 5.24 20.29
CA GLY A 31 8.74 6.59 19.98
C GLY A 31 8.91 6.88 18.48
N HIS A 32 8.33 6.06 17.61
CA HIS A 32 8.36 6.30 16.16
C HIS A 32 7.17 7.15 15.69
N GLN A 33 7.35 7.84 14.57
CA GLN A 33 6.31 8.60 13.89
C GLN A 33 5.68 7.75 12.79
N ILE A 34 4.36 7.74 12.72
CA ILE A 34 3.60 6.83 11.86
C ILE A 34 2.99 7.61 10.69
N TYR A 35 3.19 7.09 9.47
CA TYR A 35 2.69 7.67 8.23
C TYR A 35 1.98 6.62 7.40
N TYR A 36 0.83 6.96 6.81
CA TYR A 36 0.06 6.01 5.99
C TYR A 36 0.01 6.41 4.52
N PHE A 37 0.17 5.42 3.63
CA PHE A 37 -0.04 5.51 2.19
C PHE A 37 -1.03 4.42 1.77
N ALA A 38 -2.19 4.81 1.23
CA ALA A 38 -3.16 3.85 0.70
C ALA A 38 -4.13 4.50 -0.30
N GLY A 39 -4.93 3.67 -0.95
CA GLY A 39 -6.00 4.13 -1.84
C GLY A 39 -7.30 4.52 -1.15
N GLU A 40 -7.44 4.14 0.11
CA GLU A 40 -8.51 4.57 1.01
C GLU A 40 -7.94 4.60 2.43
N LEU A 41 -8.25 5.65 3.18
CA LEU A 41 -7.77 5.89 4.53
C LEU A 41 -8.95 6.31 5.42
N ASP A 42 -8.99 5.78 6.65
CA ASP A 42 -9.94 6.31 7.64
C ASP A 42 -9.66 7.79 7.92
N PRO A 43 -10.70 8.62 8.07
CA PRO A 43 -10.52 10.02 8.40
C PRO A 43 -9.81 10.17 9.76
N PRO A 44 -8.78 11.03 9.86
CA PRO A 44 -8.09 11.25 11.13
C PRO A 44 -9.05 11.79 12.19
N GLY A 45 -8.99 11.25 13.41
CA GLY A 45 -9.67 11.83 14.58
C GLY A 45 -11.19 11.71 14.61
N THR A 46 -11.80 10.84 13.81
CA THR A 46 -13.23 10.54 13.96
C THR A 46 -13.46 9.58 15.12
N ASN A 47 -14.52 9.81 15.89
CA ASN A 47 -15.01 8.82 16.86
C ASN A 47 -15.42 7.56 16.06
N GLY A 48 -14.66 6.47 16.23
CA GLY A 48 -14.78 5.25 15.41
C GLY A 48 -13.65 5.05 14.40
N SER A 49 -12.67 5.96 14.32
CA SER A 49 -11.41 5.73 13.62
C SER A 49 -10.69 4.55 14.26
N LEU A 50 -10.34 3.54 13.46
CA LEU A 50 -9.55 2.39 13.92
C LEU A 50 -8.08 2.74 14.15
N LEU A 51 -7.71 3.99 13.90
CA LEU A 51 -6.41 4.53 14.24
C LEU A 51 -6.30 4.59 15.77
N SER A 52 -5.64 3.56 16.32
CA SER A 52 -5.24 3.48 17.73
C SER A 52 -4.21 4.56 18.11
N VAL A 53 -3.61 5.21 17.11
CA VAL A 53 -2.54 6.20 17.28
C VAL A 53 -2.69 7.43 16.39
N PRO A 54 -2.18 8.60 16.83
CA PRO A 54 -2.11 9.78 15.99
C PRO A 54 -1.13 9.56 14.82
N LEU A 55 -1.60 9.77 13.59
CA LEU A 55 -0.74 9.74 12.40
C LEU A 55 -0.01 11.07 12.24
N ALA A 56 1.30 11.00 12.02
CA ALA A 56 2.14 12.17 11.74
C ALA A 56 1.92 12.71 10.31
N GLY A 57 1.43 11.87 9.40
CA GLY A 57 1.03 12.29 8.06
C GLY A 57 0.37 11.16 7.28
N THR A 58 -0.37 11.53 6.24
CA THR A 58 -1.02 10.57 5.35
C THR A 58 -0.87 10.99 3.90
N GLN A 59 -0.94 10.01 3.00
CA GLN A 59 -1.03 10.22 1.57
C GLN A 59 -2.06 9.28 0.95
N LEU A 60 -3.22 9.84 0.64
CA LEU A 60 -4.29 9.16 -0.08
C LEU A 60 -3.97 9.17 -1.59
N VAL A 61 -3.93 7.99 -2.20
CA VAL A 61 -3.67 7.81 -3.63
C VAL A 61 -4.72 6.88 -4.19
N ASP A 62 -5.83 7.42 -4.70
CA ASP A 62 -6.97 6.68 -5.28
C ASP A 62 -6.57 5.44 -6.12
N ARG A 63 -5.55 5.58 -6.97
CA ARG A 63 -5.03 4.51 -7.84
C ARG A 63 -4.39 3.34 -7.11
N ALA A 64 -4.01 3.51 -5.84
CA ALA A 64 -3.52 2.43 -4.99
C ALA A 64 -4.66 1.51 -4.51
N HIS A 65 -5.92 1.97 -4.58
CA HIS A 65 -7.06 1.17 -4.18
C HIS A 65 -7.28 0.01 -5.15
N PHE A 66 -7.59 -1.18 -4.63
CA PHE A 66 -7.76 -2.37 -5.45
C PHE A 66 -9.05 -2.35 -6.30
N THR A 67 -10.06 -1.59 -5.91
CA THR A 67 -11.28 -1.38 -6.72
C THR A 67 -11.15 -0.26 -7.75
N HIS A 68 -10.01 0.43 -7.80
CA HIS A 68 -9.80 1.46 -8.81
C HIS A 68 -9.87 0.82 -10.21
N ALA A 69 -10.54 1.48 -11.16
CA ALA A 69 -10.84 0.91 -12.48
C ALA A 69 -9.59 0.39 -13.23
N MET A 70 -8.44 1.04 -13.02
CA MET A 70 -7.14 0.56 -13.53
C MET A 70 -6.73 -0.79 -12.94
N ALA A 71 -6.84 -0.97 -11.62
CA ALA A 71 -6.45 -2.20 -10.94
C ALA A 71 -7.37 -3.36 -11.36
N LEU A 72 -8.68 -3.12 -11.36
CA LEU A 72 -9.69 -4.09 -11.82
C LEU A 72 -9.45 -4.52 -13.27
N TRP A 73 -9.20 -3.57 -14.18
CA TRP A 73 -8.94 -3.89 -15.58
C TRP A 73 -7.69 -4.75 -15.73
N ILE A 74 -6.61 -4.43 -14.99
CA ILE A 74 -5.36 -5.21 -15.04
C ILE A 74 -5.58 -6.60 -14.47
N ALA A 75 -6.23 -6.73 -13.31
CA ALA A 75 -6.51 -8.02 -12.70
C ALA A 75 -7.34 -8.92 -13.61
N GLN A 76 -8.39 -8.38 -14.24
CA GLN A 76 -9.24 -9.13 -15.18
C GLN A 76 -8.46 -9.62 -16.41
N ASN A 77 -7.53 -8.81 -16.94
CA ASN A 77 -6.76 -9.17 -18.12
C ASN A 77 -5.51 -10.01 -17.79
N ALA A 78 -5.04 -10.00 -16.54
CA ALA A 78 -3.92 -10.82 -16.08
C ALA A 78 -4.35 -12.20 -15.57
N PHE A 79 -5.50 -12.29 -14.90
CA PHE A 79 -5.94 -13.52 -14.22
C PHE A 79 -7.35 -13.99 -14.61
N GLY A 80 -8.18 -13.11 -15.18
CA GLY A 80 -9.56 -13.43 -15.55
C GLY A 80 -9.73 -13.99 -16.96
N THR A 81 -8.63 -14.26 -17.67
CA THR A 81 -8.62 -14.78 -19.04
C THR A 81 -7.35 -15.58 -19.30
N VAL A 82 -7.39 -16.46 -20.31
CA VAL A 82 -6.21 -17.19 -20.84
C VAL A 82 -5.63 -16.53 -22.08
N GLN A 83 -6.32 -15.55 -22.66
CA GLN A 83 -5.86 -14.81 -23.83
C GLN A 83 -5.16 -13.51 -23.40
N GLU A 84 -3.91 -13.33 -23.81
CA GLU A 84 -3.18 -12.11 -23.53
C GLU A 84 -3.79 -10.90 -24.26
N HIS A 85 -4.05 -9.83 -23.52
CA HIS A 85 -4.48 -8.57 -24.10
C HIS A 85 -3.25 -7.73 -24.51
N GLU A 86 -3.18 -7.27 -25.76
CA GLU A 86 -2.03 -6.53 -26.33
C GLU A 86 -1.54 -5.35 -25.45
N ARG A 87 -2.50 -4.67 -24.80
CA ARG A 87 -2.26 -3.49 -23.93
C ARG A 87 -2.01 -3.81 -22.46
N LEU A 88 -2.04 -5.06 -22.02
CA LEU A 88 -1.92 -5.40 -20.61
C LEU A 88 -0.61 -4.87 -20.03
N ARG A 89 0.50 -5.22 -20.67
CA ARG A 89 1.84 -4.84 -20.22
C ARG A 89 2.03 -3.32 -20.19
N ILE A 90 1.68 -2.61 -21.27
CA ILE A 90 1.84 -1.14 -21.32
C ILE A 90 0.97 -0.43 -20.28
N ARG A 91 -0.26 -0.89 -20.03
CA ARG A 91 -1.14 -0.30 -19.00
C ARG A 91 -0.62 -0.56 -17.59
N MET A 92 -0.12 -1.77 -17.34
CA MET A 92 0.49 -2.14 -16.07
C MET A 92 1.75 -1.32 -15.78
N GLU A 93 2.63 -1.17 -16.78
CA GLU A 93 3.85 -0.36 -16.67
C GLU A 93 3.55 1.13 -16.41
N ASN A 94 2.61 1.71 -17.16
CA ASN A 94 2.21 3.10 -16.97
C ASN A 94 1.58 3.34 -15.58
N ALA A 95 0.75 2.41 -15.12
CA ALA A 95 0.17 2.49 -13.78
C ALA A 95 1.25 2.38 -12.69
N ALA A 96 2.20 1.46 -12.85
CA ALA A 96 3.30 1.28 -11.91
C ALA A 96 4.20 2.52 -11.86
N ALA A 97 4.46 3.17 -13.00
CA ALA A 97 5.23 4.42 -13.04
C ALA A 97 4.56 5.55 -12.24
N ILE A 98 3.23 5.67 -12.33
CA ILE A 98 2.46 6.68 -11.60
C ILE A 98 2.49 6.40 -10.10
N LEU A 99 2.26 5.16 -9.68
CA LEU A 99 2.30 4.77 -8.27
C LEU A 99 3.70 4.87 -7.69
N LYS A 100 4.74 4.55 -8.48
CA LYS A 100 6.14 4.73 -8.08
C LYS A 100 6.43 6.20 -7.78
N ARG A 101 5.99 7.12 -8.63
CA ARG A 101 6.14 8.56 -8.37
C ARG A 101 5.46 8.96 -7.06
N ALA A 102 4.22 8.50 -6.84
CA ALA A 102 3.50 8.79 -5.61
C ALA A 102 4.21 8.24 -4.37
N LEU A 103 4.78 7.03 -4.44
CA LEU A 103 5.57 6.43 -3.36
C LEU A 103 6.86 7.22 -3.09
N MET A 104 7.58 7.64 -4.14
CA MET A 104 8.77 8.48 -3.99
C MET A 104 8.41 9.85 -3.37
N ASP A 105 7.30 10.45 -3.79
CA ASP A 105 6.80 11.70 -3.22
C ASP A 105 6.45 11.51 -1.74
N PHE A 106 5.84 10.39 -1.36
CA PHE A 106 5.55 10.04 0.04
C PHE A 106 6.83 9.90 0.88
N ILE A 107 7.80 9.13 0.39
CA ILE A 107 9.08 8.91 1.07
C ILE A 107 9.82 10.23 1.25
N ASN A 108 9.94 11.04 0.21
CA ASN A 108 10.69 12.29 0.24
C ASN A 108 9.99 13.35 1.08
N ARG A 109 8.66 13.48 0.96
CA ARG A 109 7.88 14.48 1.70
C ARG A 109 7.93 14.25 3.21
N PHE A 110 7.80 12.99 3.63
CA PHE A 110 7.73 12.63 5.04
C PHE A 110 9.07 12.11 5.59
N HIS A 111 10.13 12.10 4.78
CA HIS A 111 11.44 11.58 5.15
C HIS A 111 11.33 10.17 5.76
N ILE A 112 10.66 9.26 5.05
CA ILE A 112 10.38 7.90 5.55
C ILE A 112 11.69 7.12 5.66
N ASP A 113 11.97 6.59 6.85
CA ASP A 113 13.16 5.80 7.17
C ASP A 113 12.93 4.29 6.95
N LEU A 114 11.69 3.82 7.10
CA LEU A 114 11.30 2.42 7.02
C LEU A 114 9.90 2.29 6.41
N ILE A 115 9.74 1.38 5.45
CA ILE A 115 8.42 0.99 4.94
C ILE A 115 7.96 -0.31 5.60
N VAL A 116 6.69 -0.35 6.01
CA VAL A 116 5.98 -1.59 6.32
C VAL A 116 4.95 -1.81 5.21
N ALA A 117 5.17 -2.82 4.38
CA ALA A 117 4.29 -3.19 3.28
C ALA A 117 3.28 -4.23 3.75
N GLU A 118 2.01 -3.84 3.84
CA GLU A 118 0.93 -4.65 4.40
C GLU A 118 0.20 -5.40 3.28
N ASN A 119 0.45 -6.71 3.15
CA ASN A 119 -0.09 -7.61 2.12
C ASN A 119 0.10 -7.17 0.64
N VAL A 120 0.82 -6.08 0.37
CA VAL A 120 1.06 -5.58 -1.00
C VAL A 120 1.78 -6.61 -1.87
N PHE A 121 2.55 -7.52 -1.26
CA PHE A 121 3.25 -8.60 -1.95
C PHE A 121 2.58 -9.98 -1.82
N ALA A 122 1.50 -10.09 -1.05
CA ALA A 122 0.80 -11.36 -0.81
C ALA A 122 -0.42 -11.57 -1.71
N ILE A 123 -1.12 -10.47 -2.07
CA ILE A 123 -2.38 -10.55 -2.80
C ILE A 123 -2.30 -9.71 -4.08
N PRO A 124 -2.58 -10.28 -5.27
CA PRO A 124 -2.43 -9.58 -6.54
C PRO A 124 -3.59 -8.62 -6.86
N LEU A 125 -4.11 -7.91 -5.85
CA LEU A 125 -5.28 -7.02 -5.99
C LEU A 125 -4.96 -5.71 -6.74
N ASN A 126 -3.73 -5.22 -6.64
CA ASN A 126 -3.24 -4.08 -7.41
C ASN A 126 -1.78 -4.32 -7.83
N LEU A 127 -1.61 -5.15 -8.88
CA LEU A 127 -0.29 -5.50 -9.43
C LEU A 127 0.62 -4.29 -9.68
N PRO A 128 0.12 -3.16 -10.24
CA PRO A 128 0.93 -1.95 -10.39
C PRO A 128 1.51 -1.39 -9.09
N LEU A 129 0.78 -1.42 -7.97
CA LEU A 129 1.31 -0.94 -6.70
C LEU A 129 2.44 -1.85 -6.21
N SER A 130 2.27 -3.17 -6.31
CA SER A 130 3.30 -4.14 -5.94
C SER A 130 4.57 -3.95 -6.78
N MET A 131 4.41 -3.77 -8.10
CA MET A 131 5.53 -3.48 -9.00
C MET A 131 6.21 -2.16 -8.66
N ALA A 132 5.44 -1.10 -8.42
CA ALA A 132 5.94 0.21 -8.07
C ALA A 132 6.76 0.16 -6.78
N LEU A 133 6.21 -0.45 -5.73
CA LEU A 133 6.86 -0.58 -4.44
C LEU A 133 8.14 -1.41 -4.53
N ARG A 134 8.12 -2.55 -5.23
CA ARG A 134 9.35 -3.33 -5.48
C ARG A 134 10.43 -2.51 -6.19
N ARG A 135 10.06 -1.67 -7.16
CA ARG A 135 11.02 -0.79 -7.87
C ARG A 135 11.60 0.25 -6.94
N VAL A 136 10.76 0.93 -6.16
CA VAL A 136 11.22 1.90 -5.14
C VAL A 136 12.21 1.25 -4.20
N ILE A 137 11.87 0.10 -3.61
CA ILE A 137 12.77 -0.62 -2.68
C ILE A 137 14.10 -0.95 -3.35
N SER A 138 14.08 -1.48 -4.56
CA SER A 138 15.31 -1.87 -5.26
C SER A 138 16.19 -0.69 -5.68
N GLU A 139 15.59 0.48 -5.94
CA GLU A 139 16.32 1.64 -6.43
C GLU A 139 16.85 2.54 -5.31
N THR A 140 16.11 2.66 -4.21
CA THR A 140 16.49 3.53 -3.09
C THR A 140 17.22 2.76 -1.99
N GLY A 141 17.06 1.44 -1.92
CA GLY A 141 17.54 0.63 -0.80
C GLY A 141 16.81 0.92 0.52
N ILE A 142 15.63 1.56 0.47
CA ILE A 142 14.87 1.90 1.69
C ILE A 142 14.61 0.63 2.51
N PRO A 143 14.97 0.62 3.82
CA PRO A 143 14.62 -0.47 4.71
C PRO A 143 13.13 -0.78 4.61
N THR A 144 12.79 -2.05 4.43
CA THR A 144 11.41 -2.48 4.22
C THR A 144 11.12 -3.77 4.96
N ILE A 145 10.00 -3.81 5.69
CA ILE A 145 9.40 -5.01 6.23
C ILE A 145 8.19 -5.35 5.37
N ALA A 146 8.18 -6.54 4.78
CA ALA A 146 6.99 -7.09 4.14
C ALA A 146 6.19 -7.86 5.20
N HIS A 147 5.07 -7.30 5.64
CA HIS A 147 4.18 -7.93 6.60
C HIS A 147 3.02 -8.56 5.83
N ASN A 148 3.10 -9.88 5.64
CA ASN A 148 2.15 -10.66 4.87
C ASN A 148 1.49 -11.71 5.77
N HIS A 149 0.17 -11.71 5.84
CA HIS A 149 -0.62 -12.56 6.74
C HIS A 149 -1.90 -13.12 6.09
N ASP A 150 -2.03 -12.95 4.77
CA ASP A 150 -3.20 -13.37 4.00
C ASP A 150 -2.77 -13.70 2.57
N PHE A 151 -2.19 -14.89 2.38
CA PHE A 151 -1.69 -15.29 1.07
C PHE A 151 -2.82 -15.79 0.17
N TYR A 152 -2.77 -15.45 -1.12
CA TYR A 152 -3.88 -15.75 -2.03
C TYR A 152 -4.20 -17.26 -2.14
N TRP A 153 -3.23 -18.15 -1.90
CA TRP A 153 -3.40 -19.61 -1.98
C TRP A 153 -3.98 -20.24 -0.71
N GLU A 154 -4.18 -19.46 0.35
CA GLU A 154 -4.84 -19.91 1.59
C GLU A 154 -6.36 -19.72 1.53
N ARG A 155 -6.88 -19.27 0.38
CA ARG A 155 -8.29 -18.93 0.12
C ARG A 155 -8.93 -19.86 -0.91
#